data_AF-A0A7J0CIH4-F1
#
_entry.id   AF-A0A7J0CIH4-F1
#
_cell.length_a   1.000
_cell.length_b   1.000
_cell.length_c   1.000
_cell.angle_alpha   90.00
_cell.angle_beta   90.00
_cell.angle_gamma   90.00
#
_symmetry.space_group_name_H-M   'P 1'
#
loop_
_entity.id
_entity.type
_entity.pdbx_description
1 polymer ?
#
loop_
_entity_poly.entity_id
_entity_poly.type
_entity_poly.pdbx_seq_one_letter_code
_entity_poly.pdbx_strand_id
1 'polypeptide(L)'
;MWDTRSAATNDDIFPDHAMSTRLNVLQTTDAGWCAGWSEDLHPDGSTTLWRCSTPPGQHAAGDVWTYWRKPSDTIPIGPTTILARTDLARAAPMGGLVQGEDYCASLGITTLAPGVLLPVSVYRYRKHAGQLTKSASYDELEAAAREHAWQYGRHLREVLRTGAGAAS
;
A
#
# COMPACT_ATOMS: atom_id res chain seq x y z
N MET A 1 -11.65 -14.00 -16.86
CA MET A 1 -11.44 -12.55 -17.08
C MET A 1 -10.90 -12.00 -15.77
N TRP A 2 -9.61 -11.64 -15.73
CA TRP A 2 -8.94 -11.19 -14.51
C TRP A 2 -9.16 -9.69 -14.35
N ASP A 3 -9.92 -9.29 -13.32
CA ASP A 3 -10.14 -7.89 -12.97
C ASP A 3 -9.14 -7.51 -11.86
N THR A 4 -8.32 -6.49 -12.08
CA THR A 4 -7.32 -5.99 -11.11
C THR A 4 -7.52 -4.49 -10.90
N ARG A 5 -7.24 -3.98 -9.70
CA ARG A 5 -7.42 -2.56 -9.36
C ARG A 5 -6.14 -1.94 -8.80
N SER A 6 -5.90 -0.68 -9.16
CA SER A 6 -4.89 0.21 -8.59
C SER A 6 -5.53 1.56 -8.25
N ALA A 7 -5.06 2.21 -7.20
CA ALA A 7 -5.47 3.58 -6.86
C ALA A 7 -4.47 4.60 -7.41
N ALA A 8 -4.97 5.72 -7.94
CA ALA A 8 -4.19 6.90 -8.32
C ALA A 8 -5.05 8.15 -8.16
N THR A 9 -4.43 9.30 -7.89
CA THR A 9 -5.11 10.59 -7.95
C THR A 9 -4.90 11.23 -9.33
N ASN A 10 -5.70 12.26 -9.67
CA ASN A 10 -5.65 12.92 -10.98
C ASN A 10 -4.28 13.54 -11.32
N ASP A 11 -3.45 13.81 -10.32
CA ASP A 11 -2.14 14.44 -10.50
C ASP A 11 -0.98 13.43 -10.55
N ASP A 12 -1.26 12.14 -10.40
CA ASP A 12 -0.25 11.09 -10.33
C ASP A 12 0.04 10.44 -11.66
N ILE A 13 1.28 9.97 -11.83
CA ILE A 13 1.76 9.40 -13.08
C ILE A 13 2.21 7.97 -12.85
N PHE A 14 1.74 7.05 -13.67
CA PHE A 14 2.30 5.72 -13.79
C PHE A 14 3.42 5.72 -14.84
N PRO A 15 4.63 5.25 -14.51
CA PRO A 15 5.59 4.86 -15.53
C PRO A 15 4.98 3.82 -16.49
N ASP A 16 5.38 3.81 -17.76
CA ASP A 16 4.80 2.93 -18.80
C ASP A 16 4.84 1.44 -18.41
N HIS A 17 5.90 1.02 -17.71
CA HIS A 17 6.07 -0.37 -17.24
C HIS A 17 5.29 -0.70 -15.97
N ALA A 18 4.71 0.28 -15.29
CA ALA A 18 4.17 0.11 -13.94
C ALA A 18 3.02 -0.89 -13.90
N MET A 19 2.13 -0.87 -14.89
CA MET A 19 0.99 -1.80 -14.95
C MET A 19 1.40 -3.17 -15.43
N SER A 20 2.10 -3.25 -16.57
CA SER A 20 2.50 -4.52 -17.18
C SER A 20 3.37 -5.36 -16.23
N THR A 21 4.31 -4.74 -15.51
CA THR A 21 5.22 -5.46 -14.61
C THR A 21 4.48 -6.07 -13.43
N ARG A 22 3.60 -5.31 -12.75
CA ARG A 22 2.82 -5.83 -11.61
C ARG A 22 1.77 -6.85 -12.06
N LEU A 23 1.11 -6.62 -13.21
CA LEU A 23 0.12 -7.54 -13.76
C LEU A 23 0.76 -8.88 -14.14
N ASN A 24 1.94 -8.85 -14.77
CA ASN A 24 2.66 -10.07 -15.12
C ASN A 24 2.96 -10.93 -13.88
N VAL A 25 3.34 -10.31 -12.75
CA VAL A 25 3.54 -11.02 -11.48
C VAL A 25 2.24 -11.67 -11.00
N LEU A 26 1.12 -10.94 -11.00
CA LEU A 26 -0.17 -11.47 -10.58
C LEU A 26 -0.70 -12.61 -11.48
N GLN A 27 -0.29 -12.63 -12.75
CA GLN A 27 -0.67 -13.66 -13.73
C GLN A 27 0.22 -14.90 -13.68
N THR A 28 1.48 -14.76 -13.28
CA THR A 28 2.49 -15.83 -13.32
C THR A 28 2.81 -16.42 -11.94
N THR A 29 2.20 -15.88 -10.88
CA THR A 29 2.37 -16.33 -9.50
C THR A 29 1.01 -16.41 -8.81
N ASP A 30 0.98 -17.07 -7.64
CA ASP A 30 -0.22 -17.12 -6.79
C ASP A 30 -0.37 -15.87 -5.88
N ALA A 31 0.34 -14.79 -6.18
CA ALA A 31 0.23 -13.54 -5.43
C ALA A 31 -1.18 -12.92 -5.56
N GLY A 32 -1.72 -12.46 -4.43
CA GLY A 32 -2.94 -11.66 -4.37
C GLY A 32 -2.73 -10.18 -4.67
N TRP A 33 -1.51 -9.69 -4.44
CA TRP A 33 -1.11 -8.31 -4.69
C TRP A 33 0.35 -8.22 -5.15
N CYS A 34 0.66 -7.18 -5.91
CA CYS A 34 2.01 -6.83 -6.33
C CYS A 34 2.22 -5.31 -6.24
N ALA A 35 3.35 -4.90 -5.69
CA ALA A 35 3.68 -3.50 -5.48
C ALA A 35 5.09 -3.17 -5.93
N GLY A 36 5.42 -1.89 -5.93
CA GLY A 36 6.76 -1.37 -6.12
C GLY A 36 7.01 -0.14 -5.27
N TRP A 37 8.06 0.58 -5.59
CA TRP A 37 8.40 1.86 -4.97
C TRP A 37 7.62 3.02 -5.58
N SER A 38 7.64 4.16 -4.90
CA SER A 38 7.14 5.42 -5.44
C SER A 38 8.28 6.42 -5.61
N GLU A 39 8.07 7.39 -6.48
CA GLU A 39 8.95 8.53 -6.68
C GLU A 39 8.16 9.81 -6.43
N ASP A 40 8.74 10.72 -5.67
CA ASP A 40 8.29 12.11 -5.68
C ASP A 40 8.75 12.75 -6.99
N LEU A 41 7.83 13.29 -7.78
CA LEU A 41 8.12 14.06 -9.00
C LEU A 41 8.05 15.55 -8.68
N HIS A 42 9.18 16.24 -8.78
CA HIS A 42 9.31 17.66 -8.45
C HIS A 42 8.97 18.57 -9.63
N PRO A 43 8.65 19.86 -9.39
CA PRO A 43 8.30 20.81 -10.46
C PRO A 43 9.39 21.02 -11.53
N ASP A 44 10.66 20.78 -11.18
CA ASP A 44 11.80 20.87 -12.11
C ASP A 44 12.00 19.60 -12.96
N GLY A 45 11.12 18.60 -12.80
CA GLY A 45 11.17 17.31 -13.49
C GLY A 45 12.10 16.29 -12.84
N SER A 46 12.80 16.64 -11.77
CA SER A 46 13.62 15.69 -11.01
C SER A 46 12.73 14.74 -10.20
N THR A 47 13.29 13.56 -9.86
CA THR A 47 12.58 12.55 -9.06
C THR A 47 13.36 12.17 -7.81
N THR A 48 12.66 11.97 -6.70
CA THR A 48 13.23 11.38 -5.47
C THR A 48 12.57 10.05 -5.18
N LEU A 49 13.36 8.98 -5.21
CA LEU A 49 12.85 7.63 -4.95
C LEU A 49 12.57 7.43 -3.45
N TRP A 50 11.35 7.01 -3.14
CA TRP A 50 10.97 6.51 -1.83
C TRP A 50 10.99 4.98 -1.83
N ARG A 51 11.85 4.39 -0.99
CA ARG A 51 11.91 2.94 -0.79
C ARG A 51 11.07 2.55 0.40
N CYS A 52 10.21 1.56 0.20
CA CYS A 52 9.43 0.92 1.26
C CYS A 52 10.36 0.40 2.37
N SER A 53 9.89 0.41 3.63
CA SER A 53 10.60 -0.29 4.71
C SER A 53 10.43 -1.82 4.61
N THR A 54 9.34 -2.27 3.97
CA THR A 54 9.21 -3.65 3.49
C THR A 54 10.31 -3.96 2.45
N PRO A 55 11.09 -5.02 2.61
CA PRO A 55 12.14 -5.38 1.66
C PRO A 55 11.55 -5.96 0.36
N PRO A 56 12.19 -5.78 -0.80
CA PRO A 56 11.77 -6.43 -2.04
C PRO A 56 11.76 -7.96 -1.91
N GLY A 57 10.80 -8.62 -2.56
CA GLY A 57 10.65 -10.07 -2.54
C GLY A 57 9.21 -10.54 -2.32
N GLN A 58 9.06 -11.84 -2.08
CA GLN A 58 7.79 -12.46 -1.70
C GLN A 58 7.50 -12.25 -0.22
N HIS A 59 6.24 -12.00 0.11
CA HIS A 59 5.74 -11.77 1.46
C HIS A 59 4.54 -12.67 1.70
N ALA A 60 4.52 -13.35 2.84
CA ALA A 60 3.33 -14.07 3.27
C ALA A 60 2.22 -13.09 3.69
N ALA A 61 0.99 -13.60 3.75
CA ALA A 61 -0.15 -12.85 4.24
C ALA A 61 0.13 -12.33 5.67
N GLY A 62 0.08 -11.02 5.85
CA GLY A 62 0.30 -10.36 7.14
C GLY A 62 1.75 -10.01 7.48
N ASP A 63 2.71 -10.26 6.59
CA ASP A 63 4.12 -9.90 6.83
C ASP A 63 4.35 -8.39 6.78
N VAL A 64 3.69 -7.69 5.85
CA VAL A 64 3.93 -6.25 5.57
C VAL A 64 3.75 -5.37 6.81
N TRP A 65 2.72 -5.62 7.62
CA TRP A 65 2.47 -4.87 8.86
C TRP A 65 3.66 -4.94 9.84
N THR A 66 4.41 -6.05 9.87
CA THR A 66 5.53 -6.24 10.81
C THR A 66 6.70 -5.28 10.55
N TYR A 67 6.77 -4.69 9.36
CA TYR A 67 7.76 -3.65 9.02
C TYR A 67 7.34 -2.24 9.50
N TRP A 68 6.12 -2.08 10.01
CA TRP A 68 5.64 -0.83 10.63
C TRP A 68 5.77 -0.92 12.16
N ARG A 69 6.98 -0.70 12.69
CA ARG A 69 7.29 -1.01 14.11
C ARG A 69 6.49 -0.17 15.11
N LYS A 70 6.24 1.09 14.79
CA LYS A 70 5.38 2.00 15.55
C LYS A 70 4.57 2.88 14.61
N PRO A 71 3.38 3.34 15.01
CA PRO A 71 2.51 4.19 14.17
C PRO A 71 3.18 5.48 13.65
N SER A 72 4.14 6.02 14.40
CA SER A 72 4.91 7.21 14.02
C SER A 72 6.03 6.94 13.01
N ASP A 73 6.34 5.68 12.69
CA ASP A 73 7.26 5.34 11.60
C ASP A 73 6.58 5.56 10.24
N THR A 74 7.39 5.65 9.18
CA THR A 74 6.87 5.62 7.81
C THR A 74 6.08 4.33 7.57
N ILE A 75 5.01 4.45 6.78
CA ILE A 75 4.21 3.31 6.36
C ILE A 75 5.09 2.29 5.62
N PRO A 76 4.79 0.99 5.76
CA PRO A 76 5.69 -0.06 5.29
C PRO A 76 5.66 -0.23 3.77
N ILE A 77 4.54 0.14 3.16
CA ILE A 77 4.27 0.07 1.72
C ILE A 77 3.40 1.27 1.32
N GLY A 78 3.60 1.78 0.11
CA GLY A 78 2.79 2.89 -0.40
C GLY A 78 1.44 2.35 -0.90
N PRO A 79 0.28 2.80 -0.37
CA PRO A 79 -1.03 2.26 -0.78
C PRO A 79 -1.28 2.34 -2.28
N THR A 80 -0.87 3.44 -2.92
CA THR A 80 -1.02 3.68 -4.36
C THR A 80 -0.06 2.87 -5.23
N THR A 81 0.97 2.24 -4.65
CA THR A 81 1.90 1.39 -5.39
C THR A 81 1.38 -0.03 -5.58
N ILE A 82 0.29 -0.40 -4.89
CA ILE A 82 -0.29 -1.74 -4.91
C ILE A 82 -1.21 -1.91 -6.12
N LEU A 83 -0.99 -3.00 -6.86
CA LEU A 83 -1.96 -3.62 -7.76
C LEU A 83 -2.46 -4.90 -7.09
N ALA A 84 -3.77 -5.05 -6.94
CA ALA A 84 -4.36 -6.21 -6.28
C ALA A 84 -5.46 -6.86 -7.12
N ARG A 85 -5.73 -8.14 -6.86
CA ARG A 85 -6.91 -8.83 -7.38
C ARG A 85 -8.18 -8.16 -6.89
N THR A 86 -9.22 -8.15 -7.73
CA THR A 86 -10.45 -7.39 -7.45
C THR A 86 -11.23 -7.89 -6.25
N ASP A 87 -11.28 -9.20 -6.03
CA ASP A 87 -11.87 -9.80 -4.83
C ASP A 87 -11.18 -9.31 -3.56
N LEU A 88 -9.85 -9.27 -3.56
CA LEU A 88 -9.04 -8.74 -2.47
C LEU A 88 -9.30 -7.24 -2.23
N ALA A 89 -9.33 -6.44 -3.31
CA ALA A 89 -9.65 -5.01 -3.23
C ALA A 89 -11.07 -4.72 -2.71
N ARG A 90 -12.03 -5.63 -2.97
CA ARG A 90 -13.40 -5.54 -2.43
C ARG A 90 -13.49 -5.98 -0.97
N ALA A 91 -12.68 -6.94 -0.56
CA ALA A 91 -12.62 -7.44 0.81
C ALA A 91 -11.92 -6.46 1.78
N ALA A 92 -10.98 -5.67 1.27
CA ALA A 92 -10.24 -4.65 2.02
C ALA A 92 -10.45 -3.24 1.40
N PRO A 93 -11.65 -2.65 1.57
CA PRO A 93 -11.92 -1.31 1.08
C PRO A 93 -11.11 -0.25 1.85
N MET A 94 -11.13 0.98 1.34
CA MET A 94 -10.62 2.15 2.06
C MET A 94 -11.30 2.23 3.43
N GLY A 95 -10.51 2.29 4.50
CA GLY A 95 -11.07 2.36 5.85
C GLY A 95 -11.53 3.78 6.08
N GLY A 96 -12.83 4.02 6.29
CA GLY A 96 -13.50 5.34 6.28
C GLY A 96 -12.99 6.38 7.29
N LEU A 97 -11.70 6.69 7.23
CA LEU A 97 -10.98 7.70 7.98
C LEU A 97 -11.01 9.00 7.19
N VAL A 98 -11.05 10.12 7.91
CA VAL A 98 -10.98 11.46 7.33
C VAL A 98 -9.65 11.68 6.57
N GLN A 99 -8.60 10.97 6.97
CA GLN A 99 -7.26 11.00 6.40
C GLN A 99 -6.63 9.62 6.55
N GLY A 100 -5.78 9.22 5.59
CA GLY A 100 -5.06 7.95 5.67
C GLY A 100 -5.96 6.71 5.54
N GLU A 101 -7.13 6.85 4.92
CA GLU A 101 -8.04 5.72 4.66
C GLU A 101 -7.40 4.61 3.81
N ASP A 102 -6.42 5.00 3.00
CA ASP A 102 -5.60 4.15 2.15
C ASP A 102 -4.61 3.29 2.95
N TYR A 103 -4.22 3.69 4.17
CA TYR A 103 -3.45 2.85 5.08
C TYR A 103 -4.21 1.56 5.42
N CYS A 104 -5.51 1.67 5.73
CA CYS A 104 -6.36 0.52 6.04
C CYS A 104 -6.52 -0.41 4.83
N ALA A 105 -6.73 0.14 3.62
CA ALA A 105 -6.79 -0.67 2.41
C ALA A 105 -5.47 -1.44 2.17
N SER A 106 -4.33 -0.75 2.27
CA SER A 106 -3.02 -1.38 2.06
C SER A 106 -2.73 -2.50 3.08
N LEU A 107 -3.05 -2.27 4.36
CA LEU A 107 -2.89 -3.27 5.41
C LEU A 107 -3.87 -4.44 5.25
N GLY A 108 -5.12 -4.16 4.87
CA GLY A 108 -6.12 -5.20 4.62
C GLY A 108 -5.70 -6.12 3.48
N ILE A 109 -5.33 -5.54 2.33
CA ILE A 109 -4.86 -6.27 1.14
C ILE A 109 -3.63 -7.14 1.49
N THR A 110 -2.62 -6.55 2.12
CA THR A 110 -1.35 -7.23 2.43
C THR A 110 -1.48 -8.25 3.57
N THR A 111 -2.52 -8.15 4.38
CA THR A 111 -2.80 -9.10 5.45
C THR A 111 -3.66 -10.28 5.01
N LEU A 112 -4.54 -10.09 4.03
CA LEU A 112 -5.47 -11.11 3.55
C LEU A 112 -4.86 -12.06 2.51
N ALA A 113 -3.77 -11.69 1.84
CA ALA A 113 -3.14 -12.52 0.81
C ALA A 113 -1.61 -12.36 0.76
N PRO A 114 -0.87 -13.40 0.32
CA PRO A 114 0.54 -13.26 0.00
C PRO A 114 0.73 -12.34 -1.20
N GLY A 115 1.91 -11.74 -1.32
CA GLY A 115 2.21 -10.88 -2.46
C GLY A 115 3.69 -10.60 -2.66
N VAL A 116 3.97 -9.70 -3.60
CA VAL A 116 5.34 -9.42 -4.08
C VAL A 116 5.61 -7.93 -4.09
N LEU A 117 6.72 -7.53 -3.47
CA LEU A 117 7.27 -6.18 -3.61
C LEU A 117 8.44 -6.18 -4.60
N LEU A 118 8.31 -5.42 -5.68
CA LEU A 118 9.32 -5.28 -6.71
C LEU A 118 10.31 -4.15 -6.38
N PRO A 119 11.62 -4.30 -6.69
CA PRO A 119 12.62 -3.25 -6.49
C PRO A 119 12.62 -2.22 -7.64
N VAL A 120 11.43 -1.78 -8.06
CA VAL A 120 11.26 -0.82 -9.17
C VAL A 120 10.22 0.24 -8.80
N SER A 121 10.40 1.47 -9.27
CA SER A 121 9.37 2.50 -9.17
C SER A 121 8.18 2.14 -10.05
N VAL A 122 6.97 2.21 -9.48
CA VAL A 122 5.71 1.95 -10.18
C VAL A 122 4.72 3.11 -10.01
N TYR A 123 5.13 4.20 -9.37
CA TYR A 123 4.27 5.33 -9.08
C TYR A 123 5.06 6.62 -8.98
N ARG A 124 4.57 7.70 -9.59
CA ARG A 124 5.14 9.04 -9.42
C ARG A 124 4.11 9.96 -8.79
N TYR A 125 4.40 10.37 -7.56
CA TYR A 125 3.61 11.32 -6.79
C TYR A 125 4.06 12.74 -7.13
N ARG A 126 3.21 13.48 -7.86
CA ARG A 126 3.56 14.85 -8.28
C ARG A 126 3.54 15.80 -7.09
N LYS A 127 4.66 16.47 -6.82
CA LYS A 127 4.75 17.52 -5.80
C LYS A 127 4.33 18.87 -6.38
N HIS A 128 3.39 19.54 -5.71
CA HIS A 128 2.97 20.90 -6.04
C HIS A 128 2.62 21.69 -4.77
N ALA A 129 2.38 23.00 -4.91
CA ALA A 129 2.13 23.89 -3.78
C ALA A 129 0.76 23.66 -3.12
N GLY A 130 -0.26 23.26 -3.91
CA GLY A 130 -1.63 23.05 -3.45
C GLY A 130 -1.94 21.67 -2.87
N GLN A 131 -0.93 20.86 -2.52
CA GLN A 131 -1.17 19.52 -1.97
C GLN A 131 -1.83 19.62 -0.59
N LEU A 132 -2.90 18.84 -0.38
CA LEU A 132 -3.60 18.75 0.90
C LEU A 132 -2.64 18.34 2.03
N THR A 133 -1.67 17.47 1.72
CA THR A 133 -0.62 17.02 2.65
C THR A 133 0.37 18.13 3.08
N LYS A 134 0.25 19.35 2.53
CA LYS A 134 1.02 20.53 2.93
C LYS A 134 0.17 21.56 3.69
N SER A 135 -1.11 21.29 3.90
CA SER A 135 -1.98 22.17 4.68
C SER A 135 -1.58 22.13 6.16
N ALA A 136 -1.67 23.26 6.85
CA ALA A 136 -1.24 23.37 8.24
C ALA A 136 -2.02 22.46 9.21
N SER A 137 -3.25 22.07 8.84
CA SER A 137 -4.10 21.18 9.63
C SER A 137 -3.95 19.70 9.25
N TYR A 138 -3.11 19.35 8.26
CA TYR A 138 -2.95 17.96 7.83
C TYR A 138 -2.38 17.07 8.94
N ASP A 139 -1.48 17.60 9.76
CA ASP A 139 -0.82 16.84 10.82
C ASP A 139 -1.73 16.60 12.04
N GLU A 140 -2.85 17.34 12.15
CA GLU A 140 -3.75 17.29 13.32
C GLU A 140 -4.38 15.90 13.51
N LEU A 141 -4.73 15.23 12.41
CA LEU A 141 -5.40 13.93 12.42
C LEU A 141 -4.49 12.78 11.97
N GLU A 142 -3.33 13.07 11.36
CA GLU A 142 -2.47 12.04 10.79
C GLU A 142 -1.99 11.04 11.84
N ALA A 143 -1.59 11.51 13.02
CA ALA A 143 -1.12 10.64 14.09
C ALA A 143 -2.21 9.65 14.56
N ALA A 144 -3.45 10.13 14.70
CA ALA A 144 -4.59 9.29 15.08
C ALA A 144 -4.97 8.31 13.98
N ALA A 145 -4.95 8.74 12.71
CA ALA A 145 -5.19 7.87 11.55
C ALA A 145 -4.14 6.75 11.45
N ARG A 146 -2.86 7.08 11.66
CA ARG A 146 -1.76 6.11 11.68
C ARG A 146 -1.89 5.12 12.83
N GLU A 147 -2.22 5.60 14.03
CA GLU A 147 -2.49 4.72 15.19
C GLU A 147 -3.62 3.75 14.87
N HIS A 148 -4.74 4.25 14.34
CA HIS A 148 -5.88 3.42 13.96
C HIS A 148 -5.49 2.35 12.94
N ALA A 149 -4.83 2.74 11.84
CA ALA A 149 -4.39 1.81 10.81
C ALA A 149 -3.40 0.77 11.36
N TRP A 150 -2.46 1.19 12.20
CA TRP A 150 -1.50 0.30 12.84
C TRP A 150 -2.19 -0.76 13.71
N GLN A 151 -3.17 -0.37 14.53
CA GLN A 151 -3.97 -1.31 15.34
C GLN A 151 -4.84 -2.22 14.47
N TYR A 152 -5.42 -1.69 13.39
CA TYR A 152 -6.18 -2.46 12.41
C TYR A 152 -5.32 -3.60 11.82
N GLY A 153 -4.12 -3.29 11.32
CA GLY A 153 -3.21 -4.30 10.78
C GLY A 153 -2.79 -5.34 11.83
N ARG A 154 -2.49 -4.89 13.06
CA ARG A 154 -2.14 -5.77 14.19
C ARG A 154 -3.24 -6.80 14.46
N HIS A 155 -4.46 -6.31 14.67
CA HIS A 155 -5.59 -7.15 15.07
C HIS A 155 -6.07 -8.04 13.93
N LEU A 156 -6.10 -7.54 12.70
CA LEU A 156 -6.46 -8.35 11.53
C LEU A 156 -5.52 -9.56 11.39
N ARG A 157 -4.21 -9.32 11.51
CA ARG A 157 -3.20 -10.38 11.46
C ARG A 157 -3.39 -11.38 12.61
N GLU A 158 -3.68 -10.90 13.81
CA GLU A 158 -3.92 -11.76 14.97
C GLU A 158 -5.13 -12.67 14.77
N VAL A 159 -6.26 -12.12 14.31
CA VAL A 159 -7.50 -12.87 14.05
C VAL A 159 -7.31 -13.95 12.97
N LEU A 160 -6.60 -13.65 11.89
CA LEU A 160 -6.33 -14.64 10.84
C LEU A 160 -5.43 -15.77 11.34
N ARG A 161 -4.45 -15.46 12.20
CA ARG A 161 -3.57 -16.47 12.79
C ARG A 161 -4.32 -17.38 13.76
N THR A 162 -5.20 -16.84 14.59
CA THR A 162 -5.99 -17.63 15.55
C THR A 162 -7.07 -18.45 14.85
N GLY A 163 -7.73 -17.87 13.83
CA GLY A 163 -8.71 -18.57 13.01
C GLY A 163 -8.11 -19.73 12.22
N ALA A 164 -6.92 -19.55 11.65
CA ALA A 164 -6.20 -20.63 10.96
C ALA A 164 -5.82 -21.79 11.90
N GLY A 165 -5.42 -21.49 13.14
CA GLY A 165 -5.09 -22.51 14.14
C GLY A 165 -6.30 -23.23 14.74
N ALA A 166 -7.51 -22.69 14.60
CA ALA A 166 -8.75 -23.36 15.00
C ALA A 166 -9.31 -24.30 13.92
N ALA A 167 -8.82 -24.18 12.69
CA ALA A 167 -9.25 -24.98 11.53
C ALA A 167 -8.31 -26.16 11.20
N SER A 168 -7.24 -26.35 11.96
CA SER A 168 -6.26 -27.46 11.86
C SER A 168 -6.46 -28.50 12.95
#